data_AF-A0A8H2NMY7-F1
#
_entry.id   AF-A0A8H2NMY7-F1
#
_cell.length_a   1.000
_cell.length_b   1.000
_cell.length_c   1.000
_cell.angle_alpha   90.00
_cell.angle_beta   90.00
_cell.angle_gamma   90.00
#
_symmetry.space_group_name_H-M   'P 1'
#
loop_
_entity.id
_entity.type
_entity.pdbx_description
1 polymer ?
#
loop_
_entity_poly.entity_id
_entity_poly.type
_entity_poly.pdbx_seq_one_letter_code
_entity_poly.pdbx_strand_id
1 'polypeptide(L)'
;MSGKKATPDQSTQAVILREAGYTLPAIATRLELSISTVQRILKTNKTVAGASTQALIERAREEMLNSAFSLEEVQRTAAALVLDDLAISQQIRVKLSNAVDQLDPNDPGALRALAASATTLKLTQDVTRRALPLEKLNQALAFEELPELKIHIMSDLDVAEMRAQQRLEEAERNGDNDGVEDEQETLRWFETRRLAQLDQQDDDIVCEGFD
;
A
#
# COMPACT_ATOMS: atom_id res chain seq x y z
N MET A 1 18.65 10.89 -36.80
CA MET A 1 17.92 9.85 -36.04
C MET A 1 16.50 9.77 -36.57
N SER A 2 16.19 8.76 -37.38
CA SER A 2 14.86 8.57 -37.99
C SER A 2 13.87 8.13 -36.91
N GLY A 3 13.05 9.04 -36.42
CA GLY A 3 12.04 8.74 -35.41
C GLY A 3 10.98 7.79 -35.99
N LYS A 4 10.69 6.69 -35.29
CA LYS A 4 9.57 5.78 -35.61
C LYS A 4 8.31 6.62 -35.83
N LYS A 5 7.75 6.57 -37.04
CA LYS A 5 6.46 7.21 -37.33
C LYS A 5 5.41 6.49 -36.48
N ALA A 6 4.60 7.25 -35.74
CA ALA A 6 3.43 6.70 -35.06
C ALA A 6 2.58 5.94 -36.09
N THR A 7 2.09 4.76 -35.71
CA THR A 7 1.24 3.97 -36.59
C THR A 7 -0.07 4.72 -36.87
N PRO A 8 -0.71 4.52 -38.04
CA PRO A 8 -1.97 5.18 -38.38
C PRO A 8 -3.03 5.03 -37.29
N ASP A 9 -3.06 3.88 -36.61
CA ASP A 9 -3.95 3.58 -35.49
C ASP A 9 -3.69 4.49 -34.26
N GLN A 10 -2.43 4.65 -33.85
CA GLN A 10 -2.05 5.56 -32.74
C GLN A 10 -2.38 7.03 -33.05
N SER A 11 -2.30 7.42 -34.33
CA SER A 11 -2.65 8.79 -34.73
C SER A 11 -4.15 9.06 -34.58
N THR A 12 -4.99 8.09 -34.94
CA THR A 12 -6.45 8.15 -34.80
C THR A 12 -6.85 8.13 -33.32
N GLN A 13 -6.22 7.28 -32.52
CA GLN A 13 -6.50 7.21 -31.08
C GLN A 13 -6.12 8.51 -30.36
N ALA A 14 -5.01 9.15 -30.73
CA ALA A 14 -4.64 10.45 -30.16
C ALA A 14 -5.69 11.54 -30.47
N VAL A 15 -6.21 11.55 -31.70
CA VAL A 15 -7.28 12.46 -32.12
C VAL A 15 -8.55 12.23 -31.31
N ILE A 16 -9.01 10.98 -31.21
CA ILE A 16 -10.22 10.62 -30.45
C ILE A 16 -10.09 11.03 -28.98
N LEU A 17 -8.97 10.71 -28.35
CA LEU A 17 -8.72 11.07 -26.95
C LEU A 17 -8.67 12.60 -26.76
N ARG A 18 -8.09 13.33 -27.72
CA ARG A 18 -8.06 14.80 -27.68
C ARG A 18 -9.46 15.39 -27.78
N GLU A 19 -10.28 14.88 -28.69
CA GLU A 19 -11.66 15.31 -28.85
C GLU A 19 -12.53 14.95 -27.64
N ALA A 20 -12.24 13.83 -26.96
CA ALA A 20 -12.84 13.43 -25.69
C ALA A 20 -12.39 14.29 -24.48
N GLY A 21 -11.49 15.26 -24.69
CA GLY A 21 -11.08 16.23 -23.68
C GLY A 21 -9.79 15.89 -22.93
N TYR A 22 -9.07 14.84 -23.33
CA TYR A 22 -7.82 14.46 -22.66
C TYR A 22 -6.71 15.50 -22.88
N THR A 23 -5.89 15.69 -21.84
CA THR A 23 -4.73 16.57 -21.86
C THR A 23 -3.58 15.90 -22.63
N LEU A 24 -2.67 16.71 -23.18
CA LEU A 24 -1.52 16.20 -23.95
C LEU A 24 -0.66 15.19 -23.15
N PRO A 25 -0.38 15.40 -21.85
CA PRO A 25 0.36 14.42 -21.05
C PRO A 25 -0.41 13.11 -20.87
N ALA A 26 -1.73 13.15 -20.65
CA ALA A 26 -2.54 11.95 -20.48
C ALA A 26 -2.57 11.07 -21.75
N ILE A 27 -2.66 11.71 -22.92
CA ILE A 27 -2.60 11.02 -24.23
C ILE A 27 -1.21 10.43 -24.47
N ALA A 28 -0.16 11.17 -24.12
CA ALA A 28 1.22 10.71 -24.25
C ALA A 28 1.47 9.45 -23.41
N THR A 29 1.02 9.43 -22.16
CA THR A 29 1.13 8.27 -21.28
C THR A 29 0.31 7.09 -21.79
N ARG A 30 -0.95 7.31 -22.19
CA ARG A 30 -1.85 6.22 -22.61
C ARG A 30 -1.46 5.55 -23.93
N LEU A 31 -0.81 6.27 -24.82
CA LEU A 31 -0.36 5.75 -26.12
C LEU A 31 1.14 5.40 -26.15
N GLU A 32 1.84 5.52 -25.02
CA GLU A 32 3.29 5.35 -24.91
C GLU A 32 4.08 6.20 -25.93
N LEU A 33 3.62 7.44 -26.14
CA LEU A 33 4.22 8.40 -27.07
C LEU A 33 4.84 9.56 -26.31
N SER A 34 5.88 10.17 -26.88
CA SER A 34 6.40 11.43 -26.34
C SER A 34 5.37 12.56 -26.50
N ILE A 35 5.34 13.50 -25.56
CA ILE A 35 4.45 14.67 -25.60
C ILE A 35 4.61 15.46 -26.92
N SER A 36 5.85 15.57 -27.44
CA SER A 36 6.12 16.25 -28.71
C SER A 36 5.58 15.49 -29.91
N THR A 37 5.58 14.15 -29.87
CA THR A 37 4.92 13.30 -30.87
C THR A 37 3.41 13.52 -30.87
N VAL A 38 2.78 13.54 -29.70
CA VAL A 38 1.34 13.80 -29.56
C VAL A 38 0.98 15.20 -30.04
N GLN A 39 1.72 16.23 -29.64
CA GLN A 39 1.53 17.61 -30.12
C GLN A 39 1.61 17.70 -31.64
N ARG A 40 2.57 17.00 -32.26
CA ARG A 40 2.72 16.97 -33.72
C ARG A 40 1.53 16.29 -34.40
N ILE A 41 1.09 15.13 -33.90
CA ILE A 41 -0.08 14.40 -34.43
C ILE A 41 -1.33 15.27 -34.38
N LEU A 42 -1.60 15.91 -33.24
CA LEU A 42 -2.80 16.73 -33.03
C LEU A 42 -2.77 18.02 -33.87
N LYS A 43 -1.59 18.64 -34.03
CA LYS A 43 -1.42 19.82 -34.88
C LYS A 43 -1.64 19.48 -36.36
N THR A 44 -1.19 18.32 -36.82
CA THR A 44 -1.43 17.84 -38.19
C THR A 44 -2.92 17.60 -38.46
N ASN A 45 -3.66 17.10 -37.46
CA ASN A 45 -5.09 16.78 -37.59
C ASN A 45 -6.04 17.91 -37.17
N LYS A 46 -5.54 19.09 -36.80
CA LYS A 46 -6.32 20.29 -36.41
C LYS A 46 -7.37 20.04 -35.30
N THR A 47 -7.08 19.13 -34.37
CA THR A 47 -8.02 18.74 -33.31
C THR A 47 -8.10 19.77 -32.19
N VAL A 48 -9.31 20.04 -31.69
CA VAL A 48 -9.57 20.90 -30.53
C VAL A 48 -10.04 20.03 -29.36
N ALA A 49 -9.64 20.39 -28.13
CA ALA A 49 -10.08 19.66 -26.94
C ALA A 49 -11.59 19.80 -26.75
N GLY A 50 -12.30 18.67 -26.54
CA GLY A 50 -13.73 18.69 -26.22
C GLY A 50 -14.66 18.87 -27.43
N ALA A 51 -14.19 18.65 -28.66
CA ALA A 51 -15.02 18.72 -29.87
C ALA A 51 -15.93 17.49 -30.09
N SER A 52 -15.79 16.45 -29.26
CA SER A 52 -16.52 15.18 -29.40
C SER A 52 -17.95 15.21 -28.83
N THR A 53 -18.77 14.27 -29.28
CA THR A 53 -20.14 14.05 -28.78
C THR A 53 -20.12 13.54 -27.33
N GLN A 54 -21.11 13.95 -26.53
CA GLN A 54 -21.22 13.64 -25.10
C GLN A 54 -21.02 12.15 -24.76
N ALA A 55 -21.43 11.24 -25.64
CA ALA A 55 -21.30 9.80 -25.45
C ALA A 55 -19.84 9.30 -25.37
N LEU A 56 -18.92 9.93 -26.10
CA LEU A 56 -17.49 9.57 -26.05
C LEU A 56 -16.81 10.15 -24.81
N ILE A 57 -17.25 11.32 -24.36
CA ILE A 57 -16.80 11.92 -23.09
C ILE A 57 -17.21 11.04 -21.91
N GLU A 58 -18.45 10.53 -21.91
CA GLU A 58 -18.90 9.69 -20.80
C GLU A 58 -18.26 8.30 -20.79
N ARG A 59 -18.06 7.67 -21.96
CA ARG A 59 -17.34 6.39 -22.01
C ARG A 59 -15.90 6.52 -21.50
N ALA A 60 -15.22 7.60 -21.84
CA ALA A 60 -13.85 7.83 -21.40
C ALA A 60 -13.77 8.17 -19.90
N ARG A 61 -14.78 8.89 -19.37
CA ARG A 61 -14.96 9.11 -17.93
C ARG A 61 -15.24 7.80 -17.19
N GLU A 62 -16.10 6.93 -17.71
CA GLU A 62 -16.36 5.60 -17.17
C GLU A 62 -15.11 4.73 -17.17
N GLU A 63 -14.32 4.71 -18.24
CA GLU A 63 -13.04 3.99 -18.28
C GLU A 63 -12.01 4.55 -17.29
N MET A 64 -11.96 5.89 -17.10
CA MET A 64 -11.11 6.53 -16.09
C MET A 64 -11.54 6.18 -14.67
N LEU A 65 -12.84 6.14 -14.42
CA LEU A 65 -13.39 5.71 -13.13
C LEU A 65 -13.08 4.24 -12.89
N ASN A 66 -13.29 3.37 -13.88
CA ASN A 66 -13.04 1.94 -13.76
C ASN A 66 -11.55 1.61 -13.51
N SER A 67 -10.62 2.34 -14.12
CA SER A 67 -9.19 2.23 -13.83
C SER A 67 -8.81 2.80 -12.46
N ALA A 68 -9.42 3.92 -12.04
CA ALA A 68 -9.24 4.49 -10.71
C ALA A 68 -9.83 3.64 -9.57
N PHE A 69 -10.77 2.73 -9.87
CA PHE A 69 -11.30 1.76 -8.91
C PHE A 69 -10.52 0.44 -8.87
N SER A 70 -9.55 0.23 -9.78
CA SER A 70 -8.63 -0.90 -9.65
C SER A 70 -7.48 -0.51 -8.72
N LEU A 71 -7.48 -1.08 -7.50
CA LEU A 71 -6.51 -0.77 -6.45
C LEU A 71 -5.05 -0.96 -6.94
N GLU A 72 -4.84 -1.96 -7.80
CA GLU A 72 -3.52 -2.32 -8.34
C GLU A 72 -2.98 -1.29 -9.37
N GLU A 73 -3.80 -0.81 -10.31
CA GLU A 73 -3.35 0.22 -11.26
C GLU A 73 -3.14 1.57 -10.57
N VAL A 74 -3.96 1.89 -9.56
CA VAL A 74 -3.78 3.10 -8.74
C VAL A 74 -2.47 3.02 -7.94
N GLN A 75 -2.19 1.88 -7.30
CA GLN A 75 -0.93 1.66 -6.58
C GLN A 75 0.27 1.76 -7.52
N ARG A 76 0.20 1.15 -8.70
CA ARG A 76 1.27 1.22 -9.71
C ARG A 76 1.51 2.65 -10.21
N THR A 77 0.44 3.40 -10.46
CA THR A 77 0.51 4.80 -10.90
C THR A 77 1.05 5.70 -9.79
N ALA A 78 0.59 5.51 -8.56
CA ALA A 78 1.11 6.24 -7.40
C ALA A 78 2.61 5.94 -7.17
N ALA A 79 3.02 4.68 -7.27
CA ALA A 79 4.42 4.30 -7.18
C ALA A 79 5.27 4.94 -8.28
N ALA A 80 4.79 4.96 -9.52
CA ALA A 80 5.48 5.63 -10.63
C ALA A 80 5.65 7.14 -10.39
N LEU A 81 4.60 7.82 -9.92
CA LEU A 81 4.66 9.25 -9.59
C LEU A 81 5.66 9.54 -8.46
N VAL A 82 5.70 8.69 -7.43
CA VAL A 82 6.66 8.81 -6.34
C VAL A 82 8.11 8.61 -6.81
N LEU A 83 8.34 7.66 -7.71
CA LEU A 83 9.65 7.43 -8.31
C LEU A 83 10.12 8.61 -9.17
N ASP A 84 9.21 9.20 -9.95
CA ASP A 84 9.49 10.41 -10.73
C ASP A 84 9.84 11.60 -9.83
N ASP A 85 9.08 11.83 -8.76
CA ASP A 85 9.36 12.88 -7.78
C ASP A 85 10.72 12.69 -7.09
N LEU A 86 11.10 11.45 -6.82
CA LEU A 86 12.42 11.12 -6.27
C LEU A 86 13.53 11.45 -7.27
N ALA A 87 13.37 11.09 -8.54
CA ALA A 87 14.33 11.36 -9.60
C ALA A 87 14.52 12.87 -9.82
N ILE A 88 13.42 13.64 -9.82
CA ILE A 88 13.47 15.11 -9.92
C ILE A 88 14.18 15.70 -8.70
N SER A 89 13.85 15.22 -7.49
CA SER A 89 14.49 15.68 -6.25
C SER A 89 16.01 15.44 -6.25
N GLN A 90 16.46 14.29 -6.78
CA GLN A 90 17.88 14.01 -6.95
C GLN A 90 18.55 14.96 -7.95
N GLN A 91 17.92 15.21 -9.09
CA GLN A 91 18.44 16.16 -10.08
C GLN A 91 18.56 17.58 -9.50
N ILE A 92 17.56 18.02 -8.72
CA ILE A 92 17.58 19.31 -8.03
C ILE A 92 18.76 19.37 -7.05
N ARG A 93 18.99 18.31 -6.26
CA ARG A 93 20.12 18.25 -5.32
C ARG A 93 21.48 18.32 -6.02
N VAL A 94 21.67 17.60 -7.12
CA VAL A 94 22.91 17.65 -7.91
C VAL A 94 23.14 19.05 -8.46
N LYS A 95 22.11 19.67 -9.04
CA LYS A 95 22.22 21.04 -9.57
C LYS A 95 22.50 22.07 -8.48
N LEU A 96 21.87 21.93 -7.32
CA LEU A 96 22.13 22.78 -6.15
C LEU A 96 23.57 22.63 -5.66
N SER A 97 24.09 21.41 -5.54
CA SER A 97 25.49 21.17 -5.17
C SER A 97 26.44 21.89 -6.12
N ASN A 98 26.27 21.67 -7.42
CA ASN A 98 27.09 22.31 -8.45
C ASN A 98 26.97 23.85 -8.42
N ALA A 99 25.80 24.38 -8.12
CA ALA A 99 25.58 25.82 -8.00
C ALA A 99 26.28 26.39 -6.76
N VAL A 100 26.20 25.69 -5.62
CA VAL A 100 26.88 26.07 -4.37
C VAL A 100 28.39 26.09 -4.54
N ASP A 101 28.96 25.12 -5.27
CA ASP A 101 30.41 25.04 -5.53
C ASP A 101 30.94 26.23 -6.36
N GLN A 102 30.06 26.94 -7.08
CA GLN A 102 30.41 28.10 -7.92
C GLN A 102 30.22 29.45 -7.21
N LEU A 103 29.71 29.45 -5.97
CA LEU A 103 29.43 30.69 -5.24
C LEU A 103 30.71 31.27 -4.64
N ASP A 104 30.92 32.57 -4.83
CA ASP A 104 31.97 33.33 -4.13
C ASP A 104 31.50 33.68 -2.70
N PRO A 105 32.17 33.18 -1.64
CA PRO A 105 31.78 33.45 -0.25
C PRO A 105 31.79 34.93 0.13
N ASN A 106 32.47 35.78 -0.63
CA ASN A 106 32.61 37.20 -0.35
C ASN A 106 31.55 38.06 -1.07
N ASP A 107 30.75 37.47 -1.97
CA ASP A 107 29.67 38.17 -2.65
C ASP A 107 28.36 38.12 -1.81
N PRO A 108 27.76 39.26 -1.45
CA PRO A 108 26.44 39.30 -0.83
C PRO A 108 25.35 38.59 -1.67
N GLY A 109 25.54 38.49 -3.00
CA GLY A 109 24.70 37.68 -3.89
C GLY A 109 24.75 36.18 -3.57
N ALA A 110 25.93 35.66 -3.21
CA ALA A 110 26.12 34.25 -2.85
C ALA A 110 25.37 33.85 -1.58
N LEU A 111 25.30 34.73 -0.58
CA LEU A 111 24.53 34.47 0.65
C LEU A 111 23.03 34.33 0.36
N ARG A 112 22.48 35.13 -0.58
CA ARG A 112 21.08 34.98 -1.01
C ARG A 112 20.86 33.71 -1.82
N ALA A 113 21.82 33.36 -2.69
CA ALA A 113 21.77 32.12 -3.46
C ALA A 113 21.82 30.88 -2.55
N LEU A 114 22.62 30.91 -1.48
CA LEU A 114 22.65 29.87 -0.44
C LEU A 114 21.33 29.76 0.32
N ALA A 115 20.73 30.87 0.74
CA ALA A 115 19.43 30.87 1.42
C ALA A 115 18.31 30.32 0.52
N ALA A 116 18.30 30.68 -0.76
CA ALA A 116 17.38 30.12 -1.75
C ALA A 116 17.61 28.61 -1.93
N SER A 117 18.87 28.19 -2.04
CA SER A 117 19.27 26.78 -2.17
C SER A 117 18.82 25.93 -0.98
N ALA A 118 19.01 26.44 0.25
CA ALA A 118 18.56 25.80 1.47
C ALA A 118 17.02 25.68 1.52
N THR A 119 16.31 26.69 1.04
CA THR A 119 14.84 26.67 0.98
C THR A 119 14.34 25.63 -0.02
N THR A 120 14.95 25.56 -1.21
CA THR A 120 14.63 24.53 -2.20
C THR A 120 14.91 23.12 -1.67
N LEU A 121 16.02 22.91 -0.95
CA LEU A 121 16.34 21.63 -0.33
C LEU A 121 15.31 21.24 0.75
N LYS A 122 14.89 22.19 1.59
CA LYS A 122 13.85 21.97 2.58
C LYS A 122 12.51 21.59 1.93
N LEU A 123 12.07 22.35 0.93
CA LEU A 123 10.80 22.11 0.25
C LEU A 123 10.76 20.73 -0.44
N THR A 124 11.85 20.34 -1.11
CA THR A 124 11.94 19.00 -1.72
C THR A 124 11.90 17.90 -0.66
N GLN A 125 12.58 18.06 0.48
CA GLN A 125 12.55 17.11 1.58
C GLN A 125 11.16 16.99 2.25
N ASP A 126 10.45 18.11 2.43
CA ASP A 126 9.08 18.13 2.97
C ASP A 126 8.09 17.43 2.03
N VAL A 127 8.24 17.62 0.71
CA VAL A 127 7.44 16.91 -0.30
C VAL A 127 7.73 15.41 -0.29
N THR A 128 9.01 15.00 -0.28
CA THR A 128 9.38 13.58 -0.23
C THR A 128 8.83 12.89 1.02
N ARG A 129 8.90 13.53 2.19
CA ARG A 129 8.35 12.98 3.45
C ARG A 129 6.84 12.80 3.42
N ARG A 130 6.11 13.67 2.71
CA ARG A 130 4.65 13.57 2.56
C ARG A 130 4.25 12.52 1.53
N ALA A 131 5.01 12.41 0.44
CA ALA A 131 4.78 11.44 -0.64
C ALA A 131 5.10 10.01 -0.21
N LEU A 132 6.13 9.83 0.62
CA LEU A 132 6.54 8.55 1.21
C LEU A 132 6.46 8.64 2.74
N PRO A 133 5.27 8.46 3.34
CA PRO A 133 5.13 8.42 4.79
C PRO A 133 5.68 7.09 5.33
N LEU A 134 7.01 6.99 5.42
CA LEU A 134 7.74 5.81 5.93
C LEU A 134 7.24 5.38 7.31
N GLU A 135 6.83 6.34 8.15
CA GLU A 135 6.19 6.08 9.45
C GLU A 135 4.84 5.36 9.33
N LYS A 136 4.01 5.72 8.34
CA LYS A 136 2.72 5.06 8.11
C LYS A 136 2.88 3.70 7.43
N LEU A 137 3.90 3.55 6.58
CA LEU A 137 4.27 2.25 6.00
C LEU A 137 4.70 1.27 7.09
N ASN A 138 5.50 1.70 8.06
CA ASN A 138 5.86 0.86 9.21
C ASN A 138 4.65 0.49 10.07
N GLN A 139 3.69 1.41 10.28
CA GLN A 139 2.44 1.10 10.99
C GLN A 139 1.52 0.16 10.20
N ALA A 140 1.46 0.28 8.86
CA ALA A 140 0.66 -0.59 8.02
C ALA A 140 1.25 -1.99 7.86
N LEU A 141 2.57 -2.16 8.01
CA LEU A 141 3.23 -3.47 8.07
C LEU A 141 3.04 -4.16 9.42
N ALA A 142 2.70 -3.40 10.47
CA ALA A 142 2.24 -3.94 11.75
C ALA A 142 0.73 -4.22 11.68
N PHE A 143 0.31 -5.12 10.79
CA PHE A 143 -1.00 -5.75 10.94
C PHE A 143 -0.94 -6.62 12.20
N GLU A 144 -1.63 -6.20 13.26
CA GLU A 144 -2.01 -7.12 14.32
C GLU A 144 -2.95 -8.15 13.68
N GLU A 145 -2.55 -9.43 13.66
CA GLU A 145 -3.41 -10.52 13.22
C GLU A 145 -4.72 -10.46 14.01
N LEU A 146 -5.85 -10.35 13.30
CA LEU A 146 -7.16 -10.39 13.93
C LEU A 146 -7.30 -11.74 14.66
N PRO A 147 -7.80 -11.75 15.91
CA PRO A 147 -7.95 -13.00 16.65
C PRO A 147 -8.89 -13.95 15.90
N GLU A 148 -8.43 -15.18 15.66
CA GLU A 148 -9.24 -16.21 15.01
C GLU A 148 -10.28 -16.78 15.98
N LEU A 149 -11.56 -16.74 15.60
CA LEU A 149 -12.61 -17.45 16.33
C LEU A 149 -12.57 -18.94 15.98
N LYS A 150 -12.09 -19.77 16.91
CA LYS A 150 -12.05 -21.22 16.76
C LYS A 150 -13.24 -21.88 17.47
N ILE A 151 -14.18 -22.43 16.71
CA ILE A 151 -15.34 -23.17 17.23
C ILE A 151 -14.99 -24.65 17.29
N HIS A 152 -15.06 -25.25 18.48
CA HIS A 152 -14.84 -26.69 18.69
C HIS A 152 -16.05 -27.32 19.37
N ILE A 153 -16.28 -28.61 19.12
CA ILE A 153 -17.30 -29.39 19.81
C ILE A 153 -16.72 -29.82 21.15
N MET A 154 -17.40 -29.46 22.25
CA MET A 154 -16.98 -29.87 23.59
C MET A 154 -17.17 -31.38 23.79
N SER A 155 -16.15 -32.04 24.32
CA SER A 155 -16.25 -33.40 24.83
C SER A 155 -16.92 -33.43 26.21
N ASP A 156 -17.36 -34.60 26.66
CA ASP A 156 -17.93 -34.77 28.00
C ASP A 156 -16.95 -34.35 29.12
N LEU A 157 -15.65 -34.48 28.87
CA LEU A 157 -14.59 -34.03 29.79
C LEU A 157 -14.52 -32.50 29.83
N ASP A 158 -14.60 -31.82 28.68
CA ASP A 158 -14.61 -30.35 28.62
C ASP A 158 -15.85 -29.77 29.31
N VAL A 159 -16.98 -30.47 29.20
CA VAL A 159 -18.21 -30.09 29.92
C VAL A 159 -18.03 -30.28 31.42
N ALA A 160 -17.41 -31.37 31.88
CA ALA A 160 -17.15 -31.61 33.30
C ALA A 160 -16.19 -30.58 33.91
N GLU A 161 -15.12 -30.21 33.19
CA GLU A 161 -14.16 -29.16 33.55
C GLU A 161 -14.86 -27.79 33.65
N MET A 162 -15.67 -27.43 32.65
CA MET A 162 -16.46 -26.19 32.68
C MET A 162 -17.43 -26.17 33.87
N ARG A 163 -18.06 -27.30 34.21
CA ARG A 163 -18.96 -27.39 35.37
C ARG A 163 -18.22 -27.29 36.70
N ALA A 164 -17.01 -27.82 36.81
CA ALA A 164 -16.15 -27.65 37.98
C ALA A 164 -15.75 -26.17 38.15
N GLN A 165 -15.35 -25.51 37.05
CA GLN A 165 -15.05 -24.08 37.06
C GLN A 165 -16.25 -23.23 37.51
N GLN A 166 -17.47 -23.55 37.05
CA GLN A 166 -18.68 -22.85 37.49
C GLN A 166 -18.97 -23.04 38.99
N ARG A 167 -18.73 -24.24 39.54
CA ARG A 167 -18.91 -24.51 40.97
C ARG A 167 -17.85 -23.80 41.82
N LEU A 168 -16.62 -23.72 41.33
CA LEU A 168 -15.55 -22.93 41.95
C LEU A 168 -15.94 -21.45 42.04
N GLU A 169 -16.35 -20.84 40.92
CA GLU A 169 -16.78 -19.43 40.88
C GLU A 169 -18.00 -19.17 41.80
N GLU A 170 -18.89 -20.14 41.95
CA GLU A 170 -20.02 -20.07 42.87
C GLU A 170 -19.59 -20.18 44.33
N ALA A 171 -18.66 -21.09 44.67
CA ALA A 171 -18.10 -21.23 46.00
C ALA A 171 -17.31 -19.98 46.43
N GLU A 172 -16.52 -19.40 45.53
CA GLU A 172 -15.81 -18.12 45.73
C GLU A 172 -16.79 -16.98 45.99
N ARG A 173 -17.88 -16.90 45.22
CA ARG A 173 -18.92 -15.87 45.39
C ARG A 173 -19.66 -16.03 46.71
N ASN A 174 -19.88 -17.27 47.16
CA ASN A 174 -20.59 -17.59 48.39
C ASN A 174 -19.69 -17.57 49.64
N GLY A 175 -18.37 -17.45 49.48
CA GLY A 175 -17.40 -17.48 50.57
C GLY A 175 -17.23 -18.85 51.20
N ASP A 176 -17.53 -19.92 50.45
CA ASP A 176 -17.39 -21.31 50.87
C ASP A 176 -15.96 -21.80 50.60
N ASN A 177 -15.07 -21.65 51.58
CA ASN A 177 -13.66 -22.00 51.43
C ASN A 177 -13.44 -23.50 51.20
N ASP A 178 -14.27 -24.36 51.80
CA ASP A 178 -14.16 -25.82 51.65
C ASP A 178 -14.56 -26.23 50.22
N GLY A 179 -15.64 -25.64 49.69
CA GLY A 179 -16.05 -25.84 48.30
C GLY A 179 -15.05 -25.31 47.26
N VAL A 180 -14.30 -24.26 47.60
CA VAL A 180 -13.21 -23.73 46.76
C VAL A 180 -12.04 -24.72 46.70
N GLU A 181 -11.64 -25.29 47.84
CA GLU A 181 -10.54 -26.25 47.90
C GLU A 181 -10.86 -27.54 47.12
N ASP A 182 -12.06 -28.09 47.30
CA ASP A 182 -12.52 -29.31 46.63
C ASP A 182 -12.56 -29.17 45.09
N GLU A 183 -13.07 -28.04 44.57
CA GLU A 183 -13.15 -27.80 43.12
C GLU A 183 -11.77 -27.46 42.53
N GLN A 184 -10.88 -26.81 43.29
CA GLN A 184 -9.48 -26.62 42.86
C GLN A 184 -8.74 -27.93 42.72
N GLU A 185 -8.94 -28.89 43.63
CA GLU A 185 -8.38 -30.24 43.50
C GLU A 185 -8.94 -30.96 42.26
N THR A 186 -10.24 -30.80 42.01
CA THR A 186 -10.91 -31.37 40.83
C THR A 186 -10.33 -30.83 39.52
N LEU A 187 -10.07 -29.52 39.44
CA LEU A 187 -9.43 -28.89 38.27
C LEU A 187 -7.97 -29.35 38.08
N ARG A 188 -7.19 -29.49 39.17
CA ARG A 188 -5.83 -30.05 39.11
C ARG A 188 -5.81 -31.48 38.61
N TRP A 189 -6.82 -32.28 38.94
CA TRP A 189 -6.96 -33.64 38.41
C TRP A 189 -7.21 -33.64 36.89
N PHE A 190 -8.05 -32.72 36.39
CA PHE A 190 -8.25 -32.56 34.94
C PHE A 190 -6.98 -32.12 34.21
N GLU A 191 -6.22 -31.18 34.79
CA GLU A 191 -4.94 -30.72 34.23
C GLU A 191 -3.89 -31.84 34.14
N THR A 192 -3.76 -32.62 35.22
CA THR A 192 -2.86 -33.78 35.26
C THR A 192 -3.24 -34.82 34.20
N ARG A 193 -4.54 -35.03 34.01
CA ARG A 193 -5.05 -35.97 33.00
C ARG A 193 -4.83 -35.49 31.57
N ARG A 194 -4.94 -34.18 31.32
CA ARG A 194 -4.65 -33.56 30.00
C ARG A 194 -3.17 -33.68 29.66
N LEU A 195 -2.28 -33.45 30.63
CA LEU A 195 -0.84 -33.66 30.46
C LEU A 195 -0.50 -35.12 30.11
N ALA A 196 -1.11 -36.08 30.81
CA ALA A 196 -0.91 -37.50 30.53
C ALA A 196 -1.43 -37.94 29.14
N GLN A 197 -2.47 -37.29 28.61
CA GLN A 197 -2.98 -37.55 27.26
C GLN A 197 -2.10 -36.94 26.16
N LEU A 198 -1.49 -35.79 26.41
CA LEU A 198 -0.55 -35.15 25.49
C LEU A 198 0.75 -35.96 25.38
N ASP A 199 1.28 -36.45 26.51
CA ASP A 199 2.47 -37.32 26.53
C ASP A 199 2.26 -38.63 25.74
N GLN A 200 1.01 -39.12 25.65
CA GLN A 200 0.69 -40.32 24.86
C GLN A 200 0.54 -40.06 23.35
N GLN A 201 0.27 -38.81 22.93
CA GLN A 201 0.11 -38.48 21.51
C GLN A 201 1.46 -38.25 20.80
N ASP A 202 2.51 -37.86 21.53
CA ASP A 202 3.85 -37.68 20.96
C ASP A 202 4.58 -39.01 20.66
N ASP A 203 4.19 -40.11 21.29
CA ASP A 203 4.78 -41.45 21.08
C ASP A 203 4.24 -42.20 19.84
N ASP A 204 3.15 -41.72 19.21
CA ASP A 204 2.45 -42.41 18.11
C ASP A 204 2.79 -41.85 16.70
N ILE A 205 3.81 -41.00 16.57
CA ILE A 205 4.28 -40.52 15.25
C ILE A 205 5.07 -41.63 14.54
N VAL A 206 4.37 -42.50 13.81
CA VAL A 206 4.97 -43.39 12.81
C VAL A 206 5.48 -42.53 11.65
N CYS A 207 6.80 -42.31 11.59
CA CYS A 207 7.44 -41.80 10.37
C CYS A 207 7.36 -42.88 9.29
N GLU A 208 6.30 -42.88 8.48
CA GLU A 208 6.31 -43.62 7.21
C GLU A 208 7.35 -42.97 6.29
N GLY A 209 8.52 -43.60 6.22
CA GLY A 209 9.57 -43.27 5.27
C GLY A 209 9.08 -43.58 3.84
N PHE A 210 9.09 -42.57 2.99
CA PHE A 210 8.95 -42.74 1.55
C PHE A 210 10.29 -43.24 0.98
N ASP A 211 10.30 -44.47 0.44
CA ASP A 211 11.30 -44.96 -0.53
C ASP A 211 11.02 -44.39 -1.94
#